data_AF-A0A972SY44-F1
#
_entry.id   AF-A0A972SY44-F1
#
_cell.length_a   1.000
_cell.length_b   1.000
_cell.length_c   1.000
_cell.angle_alpha   90.00
_cell.angle_beta   90.00
_cell.angle_gamma   90.00
#
_symmetry.space_group_name_H-M   'P 1'
#
loop_
_entity.id
_entity.type
_entity.pdbx_description
1 polymer ?
#
loop_
_entity_poly.entity_id
_entity_poly.type
_entity_poly.pdbx_seq_one_letter_code
_entity_poly.pdbx_strand_id
1 'polypeptide(L)'
;MPVGYSARCKVCNSPHRVEIEKWVKEGGISAREVARRLAEMGEKISHEAIRRHMLEHFDVTAEAREQYQKSQEQFERAVQRRLSDIEMLDATIADNFELSQATTAWLKDLIAQRKNPPLALVQLREKLQSEMRQAMKTKQELLGDDSESKLADAMVATLDELQELYMNAHGSQERTES
;
A
#
# COMPACT_ATOMS: atom_id res chain seq x y z
N MET A 1 17.54 -8.35 -25.48
CA MET A 1 18.01 -9.68 -25.91
C MET A 1 17.35 -10.71 -25.00
N PRO A 2 16.81 -11.84 -25.49
CA PRO A 2 16.11 -12.77 -24.62
C PRO A 2 17.09 -13.31 -23.57
N VAL A 3 16.70 -13.16 -22.31
CA VAL A 3 17.48 -13.54 -21.14
C VAL A 3 17.66 -15.07 -21.13
N GLY A 4 18.91 -15.53 -21.04
CA GLY A 4 19.23 -16.82 -20.41
C GLY A 4 19.14 -18.10 -21.25
N TYR A 5 19.35 -18.09 -22.56
CA TYR A 5 19.51 -19.35 -23.31
C TYR A 5 20.99 -19.74 -23.45
N SER A 6 21.45 -20.64 -22.59
CA SER A 6 22.73 -21.31 -22.77
C SER A 6 22.50 -22.64 -23.46
N ALA A 7 23.04 -22.82 -24.67
CA ALA A 7 22.97 -24.08 -25.42
C ALA A 7 23.54 -25.28 -24.64
N ARG A 8 24.33 -25.03 -23.59
CA ARG A 8 24.94 -26.06 -22.73
C ARG A 8 24.18 -26.29 -21.42
N CYS A 9 23.20 -25.46 -21.08
CA CYS A 9 22.41 -25.64 -19.86
C CYS A 9 21.29 -26.66 -20.10
N LYS A 10 21.30 -27.74 -19.33
CA LYS A 10 20.28 -28.79 -19.40
C LYS A 10 18.88 -28.29 -19.02
N VAL A 11 18.79 -27.28 -18.15
CA VAL A 11 17.51 -26.69 -17.73
C VAL A 11 16.98 -25.71 -18.78
N CYS A 12 17.83 -24.90 -19.43
CA CYS A 12 17.42 -24.05 -20.55
C CYS A 12 16.83 -24.85 -21.71
N ASN A 13 17.39 -26.04 -21.96
CA ASN A 13 16.99 -26.94 -23.05
C ASN A 13 15.90 -27.96 -22.63
N SER A 14 15.44 -27.92 -21.37
CA SER A 14 14.41 -28.84 -20.88
C SER A 14 13.01 -28.36 -21.33
N PRO A 15 12.11 -29.27 -21.73
CA PRO A 15 10.72 -28.93 -21.99
C PRO A 15 10.00 -28.44 -20.72
N HIS A 16 10.50 -28.80 -19.54
CA HIS A 16 9.96 -28.42 -18.23
C HIS A 16 10.58 -27.14 -17.66
N ARG A 17 11.37 -26.37 -18.44
CA ARG A 17 12.04 -25.13 -17.99
C ARG A 17 11.09 -24.18 -17.22
N VAL A 18 9.93 -23.88 -17.80
CA VAL A 18 8.96 -22.93 -17.23
C VAL A 18 8.41 -23.44 -15.90
N GLU A 19 8.19 -24.75 -15.78
CA GLU A 19 7.70 -25.39 -14.56
C GLU A 19 8.77 -25.41 -13.47
N ILE A 20 10.03 -25.68 -13.84
CA ILE A 20 11.19 -25.61 -12.95
C ILE A 20 11.34 -24.21 -12.36
N GLU A 21 11.33 -23.17 -13.22
CA GLU A 21 11.41 -21.77 -12.81
C GLU A 21 10.22 -21.40 -11.90
N LYS A 22 9.01 -21.85 -12.24
CA LYS A 22 7.79 -21.62 -11.44
C LYS A 22 7.83 -22.30 -10.07
N TRP A 23 8.29 -23.54 -9.97
CA TRP A 23 8.38 -24.26 -8.70
C TRP A 23 9.38 -23.65 -7.73
N VAL A 24 10.51 -23.16 -8.24
CA VAL A 24 11.49 -22.46 -7.40
C VAL A 24 10.99 -21.06 -7.02
N LYS A 25 10.36 -20.34 -7.95
CA LYS A 25 9.88 -18.96 -7.76
C LYS A 25 8.62 -18.84 -6.89
N GLU A 26 7.57 -19.56 -7.23
CA GLU A 26 6.25 -19.43 -6.58
C GLU A 26 6.08 -20.43 -5.44
N GLY A 27 6.69 -21.61 -5.56
CA GLY A 27 6.59 -22.66 -4.56
C GLY A 27 7.65 -22.59 -3.44
N GLY A 28 8.69 -21.77 -3.60
CA GLY A 28 9.84 -21.72 -2.67
C GLY A 28 10.59 -23.05 -2.56
N ILE A 29 10.49 -23.91 -3.59
CA ILE A 29 10.95 -25.29 -3.54
C ILE A 29 12.47 -25.35 -3.78
N SER A 30 13.19 -26.11 -2.94
CA SER A 30 14.64 -26.28 -3.11
C SER A 30 15.00 -27.02 -4.41
N ALA A 31 16.17 -26.72 -4.98
CA ALA A 31 16.66 -27.37 -6.21
C ALA A 31 16.75 -28.91 -6.11
N ARG A 32 16.89 -29.46 -4.89
CA ARG A 32 16.86 -30.92 -4.64
C ARG A 32 15.47 -31.50 -4.82
N GLU A 33 14.46 -30.78 -4.36
CA GLU A 33 13.07 -31.19 -4.47
C GLU A 33 12.56 -31.06 -5.91
N VAL A 34 13.00 -30.02 -6.63
CA VAL A 34 12.75 -29.92 -8.08
C VAL A 34 13.38 -31.08 -8.84
N ALA A 35 14.63 -31.46 -8.53
CA ALA A 35 15.27 -32.62 -9.15
C ALA A 35 14.51 -33.94 -8.87
N ARG A 36 13.93 -34.09 -7.67
CA ARG A 36 13.09 -35.24 -7.33
C ARG A 36 11.83 -35.29 -8.18
N ARG A 37 11.10 -34.18 -8.30
CA ARG A 37 9.89 -34.08 -9.13
C ARG A 37 10.18 -34.31 -10.61
N LEU A 38 11.29 -33.78 -11.12
CA LEU A 38 11.74 -34.04 -12.49
C LEU A 38 12.05 -35.52 -12.73
N ALA A 39 12.66 -36.19 -11.75
CA ALA A 39 12.92 -37.63 -11.84
C ALA A 39 11.63 -38.47 -11.88
N GLU A 40 10.57 -38.04 -11.16
CA GLU A 40 9.24 -38.66 -11.20
C GLU A 40 8.56 -38.50 -12.58
N MET A 41 8.85 -37.40 -13.29
CA MET A 41 8.38 -37.15 -14.66
C MET A 41 9.31 -37.73 -15.74
N GLY A 42 10.35 -38.48 -15.35
CA GLY A 42 11.26 -39.15 -16.27
C GLY A 42 12.45 -38.32 -16.76
N GLU A 43 12.63 -37.10 -16.25
CA GLU A 43 13.73 -36.22 -16.63
C GLU A 43 14.85 -36.21 -15.58
N LYS A 44 16.08 -36.52 -16.01
CA LYS A 44 17.25 -36.61 -15.10
C LYS A 44 18.09 -35.34 -15.16
N ILE A 45 17.67 -34.31 -14.45
CA ILE A 45 18.45 -33.10 -14.21
C ILE A 45 18.99 -33.10 -12.78
N SER A 46 20.29 -32.87 -12.61
CA SER A 46 20.87 -32.78 -11.27
C SER A 46 20.44 -31.49 -10.57
N HIS A 47 20.25 -31.57 -9.25
CA HIS A 47 19.97 -30.40 -8.42
C HIS A 47 21.03 -29.30 -8.56
N GLU A 48 22.28 -29.66 -8.83
CA GLU A 48 23.38 -28.72 -9.06
C GLU A 48 23.24 -27.98 -10.41
N ALA A 49 22.75 -28.67 -11.45
CA ALA A 49 22.46 -28.02 -12.73
C ALA A 49 21.26 -27.06 -12.63
N ILE A 50 20.26 -27.41 -11.81
CA ILE A 50 19.11 -26.53 -11.49
C ILE A 50 19.60 -25.32 -10.71
N ARG A 51 20.40 -25.53 -9.66
CA ARG A 51 21.00 -24.43 -8.89
C ARG A 51 21.80 -23.48 -9.78
N ARG A 52 22.63 -24.02 -10.67
CA ARG A 52 23.43 -23.22 -11.62
C ARG A 52 22.56 -22.45 -12.59
N HIS A 53 21.53 -23.07 -13.16
CA HIS A 53 20.53 -22.38 -13.98
C HIS A 53 19.89 -21.21 -13.23
N MET A 54 19.48 -21.45 -11.99
CA MET A 54 18.84 -20.44 -11.14
C MET A 54 19.77 -19.30 -10.69
N LEU A 55 21.09 -19.46 -10.81
CA LEU A 55 22.08 -18.44 -10.44
C LEU A 55 22.68 -17.73 -11.65
N GLU A 56 22.90 -18.44 -12.76
CA GLU A 56 23.64 -17.94 -13.93
C GLU A 56 22.74 -17.58 -15.12
N HIS A 57 21.52 -18.14 -15.20
CA HIS A 57 20.63 -17.98 -16.36
C HIS A 57 19.27 -17.40 -16.00
N PHE A 58 18.82 -17.63 -14.78
CA PHE A 58 17.65 -17.02 -14.21
C PHE A 58 18.11 -15.95 -13.21
N ASP A 59 18.21 -14.70 -13.66
CA ASP A 59 18.71 -13.61 -12.82
C ASP A 59 17.64 -13.17 -11.82
N VAL A 60 17.56 -13.89 -10.70
CA VAL A 60 16.71 -13.56 -9.55
C VAL A 60 16.95 -12.12 -9.08
N THR A 61 18.16 -11.58 -9.25
CA THR A 61 18.49 -10.20 -8.86
C THR A 61 17.86 -9.19 -9.82
N ALA A 62 17.92 -9.44 -11.13
CA ALA A 62 17.25 -8.61 -12.13
C ALA A 62 15.72 -8.64 -11.95
N GLU A 63 15.16 -9.82 -11.68
CA GLU A 63 13.72 -9.94 -11.44
C GLU A 63 13.29 -9.28 -10.13
N ALA A 64 14.07 -9.40 -9.05
CA ALA A 64 13.81 -8.69 -7.80
C ALA A 64 13.86 -7.17 -8.01
N ARG A 65 14.79 -6.66 -8.83
CA ARG A 65 14.84 -5.24 -9.21
C ARG A 65 13.61 -4.83 -10.02
N GLU A 66 13.18 -5.64 -10.98
CA GLU A 66 11.98 -5.35 -11.78
C GLU A 66 10.71 -5.34 -10.93
N GLN A 67 10.56 -6.31 -10.02
CA GLN A 67 9.44 -6.34 -9.08
C GLN A 67 9.47 -5.15 -8.11
N TYR A 68 10.65 -4.78 -7.61
CA TYR A 68 10.82 -3.60 -6.77
C TYR A 68 10.43 -2.31 -7.50
N GLN A 69 10.87 -2.13 -8.75
CA GLN A 69 10.50 -0.98 -9.59
C GLN A 69 8.99 -0.95 -9.85
N LYS A 70 8.38 -2.08 -10.22
CA LYS A 70 6.92 -2.17 -10.40
C LYS A 70 6.16 -1.86 -9.12
N SER A 71 6.67 -2.31 -7.97
CA SER A 71 6.10 -2.00 -6.66
C SER A 71 6.16 -0.49 -6.36
N GLN A 72 7.28 0.18 -6.67
CA GLN A 72 7.40 1.62 -6.53
C GLN A 72 6.40 2.37 -7.43
N GLU A 73 6.29 2.01 -8.71
CA GLU A 73 5.30 2.63 -9.61
C GLU A 73 3.86 2.42 -9.14
N GLN A 74 3.54 1.23 -8.63
CA GLN A 74 2.23 0.94 -8.07
C GLN A 74 1.95 1.75 -6.81
N PHE A 75 2.94 1.87 -5.93
CA PHE A 75 2.85 2.70 -4.73
C PHE A 75 2.64 4.17 -5.09
N GLU A 76 3.43 4.73 -6.00
CA GLU A 76 3.28 6.11 -6.48
C GLU A 76 1.89 6.36 -7.08
N ARG A 77 1.38 5.42 -7.89
CA ARG A 77 0.02 5.52 -8.44
C ARG A 77 -1.05 5.46 -7.35
N ALA A 78 -0.86 4.62 -6.33
CA ALA A 78 -1.79 4.53 -5.21
C ALA A 78 -1.80 5.82 -4.38
N VAL A 79 -0.63 6.41 -4.12
CA VAL A 79 -0.48 7.71 -3.46
C VAL A 79 -1.14 8.81 -4.27
N GLN A 80 -0.86 8.90 -5.57
CA GLN A 80 -1.46 9.90 -6.47
C GLN A 80 -2.99 9.81 -6.48
N ARG A 81 -3.56 8.60 -6.53
CA ARG A 81 -5.01 8.40 -6.44
C ARG A 81 -5.57 8.91 -5.12
N ARG A 82 -4.95 8.53 -3.99
CA ARG A 82 -5.39 9.02 -2.67
C ARG A 82 -5.33 10.54 -2.57
N LEU A 83 -4.26 11.17 -3.06
CA LEU A 83 -4.13 12.63 -3.07
C LEU A 83 -5.24 13.27 -3.91
N SER A 84 -5.47 12.75 -5.12
CA SER A 84 -6.55 13.24 -5.99
C SER A 84 -7.94 13.09 -5.35
N ASP A 85 -8.20 12.00 -4.63
CA ASP A 85 -9.47 11.80 -3.93
C ASP A 85 -9.64 12.84 -2.80
N ILE A 86 -8.57 13.12 -2.04
CA ILE A 86 -8.58 14.14 -0.98
C ILE A 86 -8.83 15.54 -1.58
N GLU A 87 -8.15 15.89 -2.68
CA GLU A 87 -8.33 17.17 -3.36
C GLU A 87 -9.76 17.35 -3.87
N MET A 88 -10.37 16.30 -4.42
CA MET A 88 -11.77 16.32 -4.85
C MET A 88 -12.74 16.52 -3.66
N LEU A 89 -12.46 15.89 -2.52
CA LEU A 89 -13.23 16.11 -1.30
C LEU A 89 -13.09 17.54 -0.79
N ASP A 90 -11.91 18.12 -0.86
CA ASP A 90 -11.68 19.52 -0.48
C ASP A 90 -12.45 20.50 -1.36
N ALA A 91 -12.43 20.29 -2.68
CA ALA A 91 -13.24 21.07 -3.60
C ALA A 91 -14.74 20.94 -3.27
N THR A 92 -15.21 19.72 -3.01
CA THR A 92 -16.62 19.46 -2.64
C THR A 92 -17.00 20.15 -1.33
N ILE A 93 -16.12 20.15 -0.33
CA ILE A 93 -16.36 20.81 0.96
C ILE A 93 -16.42 22.33 0.75
N ALA A 94 -15.50 22.90 -0.03
CA ALA A 94 -15.45 24.33 -0.32
C ALA A 94 -16.70 24.81 -1.07
N ASP A 95 -17.07 24.14 -2.15
CA ASP A 95 -18.23 24.47 -2.98
C ASP A 95 -19.53 24.38 -2.17
N ASN A 96 -19.71 23.29 -1.41
CA ASN A 96 -20.89 23.13 -0.57
C ASN A 96 -20.94 24.15 0.57
N PHE A 97 -19.79 24.54 1.12
CA PHE A 97 -19.72 25.56 2.15
C PHE A 97 -20.12 26.94 1.62
N GLU A 98 -19.59 27.34 0.45
CA GLU A 98 -19.96 28.59 -0.20
C GLU A 98 -21.46 28.64 -0.50
N LEU A 99 -21.99 27.58 -1.13
CA LEU A 99 -23.41 27.50 -1.44
C LEU A 99 -24.29 27.47 -0.18
N SER A 100 -23.84 26.81 0.89
CA SER A 100 -24.53 26.79 2.18
C SER A 100 -24.53 28.18 2.83
N GLN A 101 -23.47 28.97 2.69
CA GLN A 101 -23.43 30.35 3.19
C GLN A 101 -24.42 31.23 2.44
N ALA A 102 -24.41 31.17 1.10
CA ALA A 102 -25.36 31.91 0.26
C ALA A 102 -26.81 31.54 0.59
N THR A 103 -27.09 30.23 0.73
CA THR A 103 -28.41 29.72 1.12
C THR A 103 -28.83 30.23 2.50
N THR A 104 -27.89 30.27 3.46
CA THR A 104 -28.15 30.77 4.82
C THR A 104 -28.43 32.28 4.81
N ALA A 105 -27.70 33.06 4.02
CA ALA A 105 -27.96 34.49 3.86
C ALA A 105 -29.37 34.73 3.29
N TRP A 106 -29.74 34.01 2.24
CA TRP A 106 -31.07 34.14 1.64
C TRP A 106 -32.19 33.76 2.61
N LEU A 107 -32.01 32.68 3.39
CA LEU A 107 -32.97 32.31 4.43
C LEU A 107 -33.13 33.41 5.49
N LYS A 108 -32.02 34.04 5.93
CA LYS A 108 -32.07 35.16 6.88
C LYS A 108 -32.85 36.35 6.33
N ASP A 109 -32.65 36.70 5.06
CA ASP A 109 -33.36 37.80 4.41
C ASP A 109 -34.87 37.54 4.31
N LEU A 110 -35.27 36.31 3.98
CA LEU A 110 -36.68 35.92 3.93
C LEU A 110 -37.34 36.01 5.31
N ILE A 111 -36.65 35.53 6.35
CA ILE A 111 -37.12 35.60 7.74
C ILE A 111 -37.23 37.07 8.18
N ALA A 112 -36.25 37.91 7.86
CA ALA A 112 -36.27 39.34 8.18
C ALA A 112 -37.46 40.06 7.50
N GLN A 113 -37.81 39.67 6.28
CA GLN A 113 -38.98 40.16 5.55
C GLN A 113 -40.31 39.54 6.05
N ARG A 114 -40.30 38.73 7.11
CA ARG A 114 -41.45 37.95 7.62
C ARG A 114 -42.11 37.08 6.55
N LYS A 115 -41.35 36.64 5.56
CA LYS A 115 -41.81 35.69 4.53
C LYS A 115 -41.53 34.28 5.02
N ASN A 116 -42.43 33.35 4.70
CA ASN A 116 -42.18 31.93 4.94
C ASN A 116 -41.10 31.45 3.95
N PRO A 117 -39.98 30.89 4.44
CA PRO A 117 -38.94 30.38 3.55
C PRO A 117 -39.46 29.17 2.74
N PRO A 118 -39.16 29.08 1.43
CA PRO A 118 -39.52 27.93 0.63
C PRO A 118 -38.89 26.64 1.20
N LEU A 119 -39.68 25.56 1.29
CA LEU A 119 -39.21 24.27 1.80
C LEU A 119 -37.98 23.76 1.03
N ALA A 120 -37.98 23.94 -0.29
CA ALA A 120 -36.86 23.55 -1.15
C ALA A 120 -35.53 24.20 -0.73
N LEU A 121 -35.57 25.46 -0.25
CA LEU A 121 -34.38 26.19 0.19
C LEU A 121 -33.85 25.67 1.54
N VAL A 122 -34.77 25.32 2.45
CA VAL A 122 -34.44 24.70 3.74
C VAL A 122 -33.83 23.31 3.53
N GLN A 123 -34.43 22.51 2.65
CA GLN A 123 -33.93 21.18 2.28
C GLN A 123 -32.57 21.24 1.59
N LEU A 124 -32.37 22.20 0.69
CA LEU A 124 -31.07 22.42 0.06
C LEU A 124 -30.00 22.70 1.12
N ARG A 125 -30.28 23.60 2.07
CA ARG A 125 -29.34 23.90 3.17
C ARG A 125 -29.00 22.66 3.99
N GLU A 126 -30.02 21.87 4.36
CA GLU A 126 -29.82 20.65 5.13
C GLU A 126 -28.95 19.65 4.36
N LYS A 127 -29.23 19.45 3.07
CA LYS A 127 -28.50 18.53 2.21
C LYS A 127 -27.04 18.95 2.06
N LEU A 128 -26.76 20.22 1.78
CA LEU A 128 -25.38 20.74 1.68
C LEU A 128 -24.59 20.49 2.97
N GLN A 129 -25.21 20.76 4.12
CA GLN A 129 -24.60 20.51 5.43
C GLN A 129 -24.35 19.01 5.68
N SER A 130 -25.24 18.14 5.22
CA SER A 130 -25.07 16.69 5.33
C SER A 130 -23.92 16.18 4.45
N GLU A 131 -23.88 16.60 3.18
CA GLU A 131 -22.83 16.21 2.24
C GLU A 131 -21.46 16.71 2.69
N MET A 132 -21.36 17.94 3.21
CA MET A 132 -20.12 18.45 3.79
C MET A 132 -19.61 17.58 4.94
N ARG A 133 -20.49 17.17 5.88
CA ARG A 133 -20.08 16.31 7.00
C ARG A 133 -19.60 14.94 6.50
N GLN A 134 -20.27 14.37 5.51
CA GLN A 134 -19.87 13.10 4.93
C GLN A 134 -18.52 13.21 4.22
N ALA A 135 -18.32 14.25 3.41
CA ALA A 135 -17.04 14.51 2.74
C ALA A 135 -15.89 14.73 3.73
N MET A 136 -16.13 15.46 4.83
CA MET A 136 -15.13 15.63 5.91
C MET A 136 -14.78 14.30 6.58
N LYS A 137 -15.77 13.44 6.84
CA LYS A 137 -15.55 12.11 7.43
C LYS A 137 -14.72 11.22 6.51
N THR A 138 -15.07 11.16 5.23
CA THR A 138 -14.32 10.38 4.24
C THR A 138 -12.89 10.93 4.07
N LYS A 139 -12.70 12.26 4.11
CA LYS A 139 -11.37 12.86 4.09
C LYS A 139 -10.54 12.44 5.32
N GLN A 140 -11.13 12.43 6.51
CA GLN A 140 -10.46 11.97 7.73
C GLN A 140 -10.07 10.49 7.64
N GLU A 141 -10.94 9.63 7.10
CA GLU A 141 -10.64 8.22 6.87
C GLU A 141 -9.48 8.03 5.88
N LEU A 142 -9.45 8.80 4.78
CA LEU A 142 -8.36 8.72 3.79
C LEU A 142 -7.00 9.21 4.32
N LEU A 143 -7.02 10.18 5.24
CA LEU A 143 -5.83 10.70 5.91
C LEU A 143 -5.31 9.79 7.04
N GLY A 144 -6.02 8.70 7.37
CA GLY A 144 -5.66 7.84 8.50
C GLY A 144 -5.88 8.53 9.85
N ASP A 145 -6.87 9.44 9.90
CA ASP A 145 -7.21 10.21 11.11
C ASP A 145 -8.33 9.53 11.93
N ASP A 146 -8.60 8.26 11.63
CA ASP A 146 -9.49 7.36 12.32
C ASP A 146 -8.94 6.92 13.69
N SER A 147 -9.84 6.58 14.62
CA SER A 147 -9.51 6.27 16.01
C SER A 147 -8.53 5.09 16.16
N GLU A 148 -8.51 4.18 15.20
CA GLU A 148 -7.58 3.04 15.17
C GLU A 148 -6.18 3.45 14.75
N SER A 149 -6.02 4.32 13.75
CA SER A 149 -4.72 4.88 13.36
C SER A 149 -4.12 5.72 14.47
N LYS A 150 -4.94 6.52 15.18
CA LYS A 150 -4.53 7.25 16.39
C LYS A 150 -4.10 6.32 17.54
N LEU A 151 -4.74 5.16 17.69
CA LEU A 151 -4.36 4.14 18.67
C LEU A 151 -3.01 3.51 18.29
N ALA A 152 -2.79 3.22 17.02
CA ALA A 152 -1.52 2.68 16.52
C ALA A 152 -0.37 3.69 16.72
N ASP A 153 -0.58 4.97 16.40
CA ASP A 153 0.41 6.03 16.63
C ASP A 153 0.72 6.21 18.12
N ALA A 154 -0.30 6.16 18.99
CA ALA A 154 -0.11 6.19 20.44
C ALA A 154 0.67 4.98 20.96
N MET A 155 0.41 3.77 20.42
CA MET A 155 1.15 2.57 20.78
C MET A 155 2.61 2.63 20.34
N VAL A 156 2.89 3.14 19.12
CA VAL A 156 4.25 3.35 18.63
C VAL A 156 4.99 4.36 19.51
N ALA A 157 4.38 5.49 19.84
CA ALA A 157 4.98 6.48 20.75
C ALA A 157 5.30 5.88 22.13
N THR A 158 4.40 5.08 22.70
CA THR A 158 4.66 4.40 23.98
C THR A 158 5.75 3.34 23.89
N LEU A 159 5.89 2.67 22.76
CA LEU A 159 6.96 1.69 22.52
C LEU A 159 8.32 2.36 22.40
N ASP A 160 8.39 3.50 21.71
CA ASP A 160 9.61 4.30 21.60
C ASP A 160 10.05 4.85 22.96
N GLU A 161 9.12 5.36 23.78
CA GLU A 161 9.42 5.81 25.15
C GLU A 161 9.91 4.65 26.04
N LEU A 162 9.31 3.47 25.95
CA LEU A 162 9.76 2.29 26.68
C LEU A 162 11.14 1.82 26.23
N GLN A 163 11.43 1.92 24.94
CA GLN A 163 12.74 1.58 24.38
C GLN A 163 13.81 2.57 24.84
N GLU A 164 13.51 3.87 24.88
CA GLU A 164 14.42 4.88 25.44
C GLU A 164 14.68 4.67 26.94
N LEU A 165 13.66 4.36 27.73
CA LEU A 165 13.81 4.06 29.16
C LEU A 165 14.66 2.79 29.39
N TYR A 166 14.45 1.75 28.57
CA TYR A 166 15.25 0.53 28.61
C TYR A 166 16.72 0.80 28.26
N MET A 167 16.97 1.58 27.19
CA MET A 167 18.32 1.98 26.79
C MET A 167 19.01 2.86 27.84
N ASN A 168 18.28 3.75 28.52
CA ASN A 168 18.82 4.59 29.60
C ASN A 168 19.11 3.80 30.88
N ALA A 169 18.27 2.81 31.21
CA ALA A 169 18.47 1.93 32.37
C ALA A 169 19.66 0.97 32.18
N HIS A 170 19.87 0.47 30.96
CA HIS A 170 20.96 -0.47 30.65
C HIS A 170 22.25 0.20 30.15
N GLY A 171 22.20 1.43 29.63
CA GLY A 171 23.39 2.23 29.28
C GLY A 171 24.12 2.84 30.48
N SER A 172 23.52 2.79 31.67
CA SER A 172 24.11 3.34 32.90
C SER A 172 25.01 2.36 33.67
N GLN A 173 25.05 1.07 33.28
CA GLN A 173 25.87 0.06 33.98
C GLN A 173 27.35 0.01 33.54
N GLU A 174 27.74 0.66 32.43
CA GLU A 174 29.13 0.62 31.94
C GLU A 174 30.01 1.79 32.42
N ARG A 175 29.52 2.70 33.30
CA ARG A 175 30.28 3.88 33.75
C ARG A 175 30.69 3.91 35.23
N THR A 176 30.49 2.84 35.98
CA THR A 176 30.83 2.79 37.42
C THR A 176 31.95 1.80 37.79
N GLU A 177 32.72 1.31 36.81
CA GLU A 177 33.96 0.57 37.07
C GLU A 177 35.11 1.19 36.28
N SER A 178 35.68 2.27 36.81
CA SER A 178 37.03 2.77 36.49
C SER A 178 37.60 3.50 37.69
#